data_AF-A0A7V2KT83-F1
#
_entry.id   AF-A0A7V2KT83-F1
#
_cell.length_a   1.000
_cell.length_b   1.000
_cell.length_c   1.000
_cell.angle_alpha   90.00
_cell.angle_beta   90.00
_cell.angle_gamma   90.00
#
_symmetry.space_group_name_H-M   'P 1'
#
loop_
_entity.id
_entity.type
_entity.pdbx_description
1 polymer ?
#
loop_
_entity_poly.entity_id
_entity_poly.type
_entity_poly.pdbx_seq_one_letter_code
_entity_poly.pdbx_strand_id
1 'polypeptide(L)'
;MKAKTLTIVVVLAILACSITTCTPNDSYLVQVMKLAPEDTNVVLCIDAEAIAEDPDFGYIYDATVSSLGHETANIDRSAISTLASISTDSYYVLVFVGDFGLKDVRGTLIEEDYVEGEYLGVEIWTGDFEHTVAFIDNMIVSSYTTDSVKACIRIHKNEEPSMYDNEDMKSVVDKLPASVVSVVFGPDYMSDIEILAGGICVQNQNREDEVLDYTGWYRFDSEVSAEDAMEDFEDYMRIELDAISINAHLSGQFIEIAAEVELPEY
;
A
#
# COMPACT_ATOMS: atom_id res chain seq x y z
N MET A 1 -8.43 6.39 26.09
CA MET A 1 -9.07 5.09 25.75
C MET A 1 -9.79 5.18 24.40
N LYS A 2 -9.09 5.74 23.40
CA LYS A 2 -9.55 6.02 22.04
C LYS A 2 -8.29 6.00 21.16
N ALA A 3 -7.96 4.85 20.60
CA ALA A 3 -6.90 4.61 19.59
C ALA A 3 -6.83 3.11 19.26
N LYS A 4 -7.11 2.23 20.23
CA LYS A 4 -6.95 0.77 20.10
C LYS A 4 -7.95 0.04 19.20
N THR A 5 -8.90 0.73 18.56
CA THR A 5 -9.97 0.08 17.78
C THR A 5 -9.91 0.39 16.28
N LEU A 6 -9.07 1.34 15.86
CA LEU A 6 -8.88 1.66 14.45
C LEU A 6 -7.67 0.93 13.85
N THR A 7 -6.66 0.62 14.67
CA THR A 7 -5.47 -0.17 14.31
C THR A 7 -5.82 -1.62 13.93
N ILE A 8 -6.90 -2.18 14.51
CA ILE A 8 -7.25 -3.59 14.36
C ILE A 8 -7.91 -3.89 13.00
N VAL A 9 -8.53 -2.92 12.31
CA VAL A 9 -9.23 -3.21 11.03
C VAL A 9 -8.30 -3.15 9.82
N VAL A 10 -7.16 -2.44 9.92
CA VAL A 10 -6.16 -2.35 8.84
C VAL A 10 -5.07 -3.42 8.98
N VAL A 11 -4.78 -3.87 10.22
CA VAL A 11 -3.86 -4.99 10.48
C VAL A 11 -4.50 -6.37 10.21
N LEU A 12 -5.83 -6.51 10.28
CA LEU A 12 -6.53 -7.78 10.00
C LEU A 12 -6.86 -8.06 8.52
N ALA A 13 -6.49 -7.18 7.59
CA ALA A 13 -6.70 -7.38 6.14
C ALA A 13 -5.39 -7.68 5.39
N ILE A 14 -4.27 -7.67 6.08
CA ILE A 14 -2.94 -7.92 5.53
C ILE A 14 -2.58 -9.36 5.86
N LEU A 15 -1.82 -10.00 4.97
CA LEU A 15 -1.32 -11.37 5.02
C LEU A 15 -2.18 -12.29 4.16
N ALA A 16 -1.93 -12.24 2.85
CA ALA A 16 -1.07 -13.25 2.24
C ALA A 16 -1.22 -13.34 0.72
N CYS A 17 -0.09 -13.54 0.03
CA CYS A 17 -0.03 -13.81 -1.41
C CYS A 17 1.31 -14.42 -1.84
N SER A 18 1.29 -15.25 -2.88
CA SER A 18 2.44 -16.05 -3.32
C SER A 18 2.73 -15.92 -4.82
N ILE A 19 3.47 -14.90 -5.28
CA ILE A 19 4.10 -15.01 -6.61
C ILE A 19 5.48 -14.32 -6.64
N THR A 20 6.47 -15.08 -7.11
CA THR A 20 7.74 -14.55 -7.60
C THR A 20 7.59 -14.08 -9.04
N THR A 21 7.25 -12.81 -9.26
CA THR A 21 7.46 -12.15 -10.56
C THR A 21 8.59 -11.15 -10.41
N CYS A 22 9.73 -11.50 -11.01
CA CYS A 22 10.81 -10.57 -11.23
C CYS A 22 10.37 -9.65 -12.37
N THR A 23 9.78 -8.49 -12.05
CA THR A 23 9.56 -7.41 -13.02
C THR A 23 10.62 -6.33 -12.82
N PRO A 24 11.67 -6.29 -13.66
CA PRO A 24 12.57 -5.17 -13.72
C PRO A 24 11.89 -4.04 -14.50
N ASN A 25 11.19 -3.17 -13.79
CA ASN A 25 10.85 -1.77 -14.11
C ASN A 25 9.95 -1.26 -12.98
N ASP A 26 10.39 -0.25 -12.21
CA ASP A 26 9.71 0.44 -11.09
C ASP A 26 8.47 -0.29 -10.52
N SER A 27 8.62 -0.96 -9.36
CA SER A 27 7.51 -1.68 -8.70
C SER A 27 6.25 -0.81 -8.60
N TYR A 28 5.06 -1.42 -8.63
CA TYR A 28 3.81 -0.65 -8.50
C TYR A 28 3.78 0.18 -7.21
N LEU A 29 4.43 -0.29 -6.14
CA LEU A 29 4.68 0.51 -4.94
C LEU A 29 5.38 1.83 -5.25
N VAL A 30 6.49 1.82 -6.00
CA VAL A 30 7.21 3.05 -6.40
C VAL A 30 6.32 3.95 -7.26
N GLN A 31 5.54 3.38 -8.17
CA GLN A 31 4.62 4.16 -9.02
C GLN A 31 3.54 4.85 -8.18
N VAL A 32 2.96 4.15 -7.20
CA VAL A 32 1.96 4.70 -6.27
C VAL A 32 2.60 5.75 -5.36
N MET A 33 3.80 5.51 -4.84
CA MET A 33 4.52 6.49 -4.02
C MET A 33 4.88 7.77 -4.79
N LYS A 34 5.05 7.69 -6.12
CA LYS A 34 5.20 8.84 -7.01
C LYS A 34 3.89 9.61 -7.25
N LEU A 35 2.74 9.09 -6.79
CA LEU A 35 1.45 9.80 -6.74
C LEU A 35 1.10 10.29 -5.33
N ALA A 36 1.78 9.77 -4.32
CA ALA A 36 1.56 10.07 -2.92
C ALA A 36 2.27 11.38 -2.54
N PRO A 37 1.59 12.35 -1.89
CA PRO A 37 2.24 13.52 -1.32
C PRO A 37 3.37 13.18 -0.35
N GLU A 38 4.37 14.06 -0.26
CA GLU A 38 5.56 13.85 0.59
C GLU A 38 5.21 13.57 2.06
N ASP A 39 4.11 14.13 2.58
CA ASP A 39 3.61 13.97 3.94
C ASP A 39 2.69 12.74 4.13
N THR A 40 2.70 11.80 3.19
CA THR A 40 1.92 10.56 3.27
C THR A 40 2.29 9.75 4.52
N ASN A 41 1.28 9.42 5.34
CA ASN A 41 1.48 8.59 6.52
C ASN A 41 1.75 7.14 6.12
N VAL A 42 0.97 6.61 5.18
CA VAL A 42 1.01 5.20 4.76
C VAL A 42 0.65 5.06 3.29
N VAL A 43 1.43 4.26 2.56
CA VAL A 43 1.05 3.64 1.29
C VAL A 43 0.96 2.14 1.49
N LEU A 44 -0.17 1.55 1.12
CA LEU A 44 -0.38 0.11 1.04
C LEU A 44 -0.51 -0.26 -0.44
N CYS A 45 0.19 -1.30 -0.88
CA CYS A 45 0.13 -1.83 -2.22
C CYS A 45 -0.08 -3.35 -2.16
N ILE A 46 -1.01 -3.85 -2.96
CA ILE A 46 -1.45 -5.24 -2.99
C ILE A 46 -1.43 -5.71 -4.45
N ASP A 47 -0.67 -6.76 -4.72
CA ASP A 47 -0.69 -7.49 -5.99
C ASP A 47 -1.97 -8.34 -6.06
N ALA A 48 -3.03 -7.74 -6.62
CA ALA A 48 -4.36 -8.32 -6.67
C ALA A 48 -4.42 -9.52 -7.62
N GLU A 49 -3.62 -9.51 -8.70
CA GLU A 49 -3.49 -10.65 -9.61
C GLU A 49 -2.86 -11.83 -8.87
N ALA A 50 -1.80 -11.58 -8.10
CA ALA A 50 -1.15 -12.62 -7.32
C ALA A 50 -2.02 -13.22 -6.22
N ILE A 51 -2.88 -12.42 -5.58
CA ILE A 51 -3.87 -12.92 -4.61
C ILE A 51 -4.96 -13.72 -5.31
N ALA A 52 -5.52 -13.21 -6.41
CA ALA A 52 -6.69 -13.81 -7.05
C ALA A 52 -6.40 -15.20 -7.66
N GLU A 53 -5.16 -15.44 -8.10
CA GLU A 53 -4.73 -16.74 -8.61
C GLU A 53 -4.44 -17.77 -7.50
N ASP A 54 -4.41 -17.34 -6.25
CA ASP A 54 -4.04 -18.18 -5.12
C ASP A 54 -5.27 -18.64 -4.31
N PRO A 55 -5.57 -19.95 -4.27
CA PRO A 55 -6.73 -20.46 -3.54
C PRO A 55 -6.66 -20.17 -2.04
N ASP A 56 -5.46 -20.03 -1.46
CA ASP A 56 -5.30 -19.74 -0.04
C ASP A 56 -5.65 -18.28 0.29
N PHE A 57 -5.73 -17.40 -0.71
CA PHE A 57 -5.96 -15.95 -0.55
C PHE A 57 -7.21 -15.41 -1.23
N GLY A 58 -8.03 -16.30 -1.79
CA GLY A 58 -9.34 -15.93 -2.33
C GLY A 58 -10.19 -15.13 -1.33
N TYR A 59 -10.10 -15.44 -0.02
CA TYR A 59 -10.83 -14.70 1.02
C TYR A 59 -10.30 -13.26 1.21
N ILE A 60 -9.00 -13.02 1.00
CA ILE A 60 -8.38 -11.70 1.13
C ILE A 60 -8.75 -10.85 -0.07
N TYR A 61 -8.67 -11.44 -1.27
CA TYR A 61 -9.18 -10.80 -2.48
C TYR A 61 -10.65 -10.45 -2.28
N ASP A 62 -11.47 -11.40 -1.87
CA ASP A 62 -12.89 -11.19 -1.64
C ASP A 62 -13.14 -10.14 -0.56
N ALA A 63 -12.42 -10.15 0.57
CA ALA A 63 -12.57 -9.16 1.64
C ALA A 63 -12.13 -7.76 1.18
N THR A 64 -10.98 -7.67 0.54
CA THR A 64 -10.40 -6.44 0.00
C THR A 64 -11.34 -5.85 -1.03
N VAL A 65 -11.72 -6.62 -2.04
CA VAL A 65 -12.60 -6.21 -3.12
C VAL A 65 -14.05 -5.98 -2.67
N SER A 66 -14.52 -6.69 -1.65
CA SER A 66 -15.83 -6.41 -1.03
C SER A 66 -15.82 -5.13 -0.19
N SER A 67 -14.70 -4.81 0.46
CA SER A 67 -14.55 -3.57 1.24
C SER A 67 -14.56 -2.33 0.35
N LEU A 68 -14.09 -2.46 -0.90
CA LEU A 68 -14.06 -1.40 -1.90
C LEU A 68 -15.46 -0.98 -2.40
N GLY A 69 -16.54 -1.68 -2.05
CA GLY A 69 -17.93 -1.26 -2.25
C GLY A 69 -18.21 -0.49 -3.57
N HIS A 70 -18.71 0.75 -3.43
CA HIS A 70 -18.96 1.71 -4.52
C HIS A 70 -17.70 2.48 -4.98
N GLU A 71 -16.58 2.36 -4.28
CA GLU A 71 -15.34 3.11 -4.51
C GLU A 71 -14.61 2.68 -5.80
N THR A 72 -14.99 1.52 -6.34
CA THR A 72 -14.43 0.98 -7.59
C THR A 72 -15.01 1.59 -8.86
N ALA A 73 -16.02 2.48 -8.82
CA ALA A 73 -16.70 2.97 -10.02
C ALA A 73 -17.12 1.82 -10.99
N ASN A 74 -17.49 0.66 -10.42
CA ASN A 74 -17.70 -0.63 -11.10
C ASN A 74 -16.61 -1.04 -12.10
N ILE A 75 -15.35 -0.72 -11.82
CA ILE A 75 -14.20 -1.33 -12.50
C ILE A 75 -14.36 -2.86 -12.44
N ASP A 76 -14.13 -3.51 -13.59
CA ASP A 76 -14.06 -4.95 -13.64
C ASP A 76 -12.93 -5.43 -12.71
N ARG A 77 -13.32 -6.05 -11.60
CA ARG A 77 -12.42 -6.49 -10.55
C ARG A 77 -11.38 -7.46 -11.09
N SER A 78 -11.76 -8.29 -12.07
CA SER A 78 -10.84 -9.26 -12.70
C SER A 78 -9.77 -8.61 -13.56
N ALA A 79 -9.92 -7.32 -13.89
CA ALA A 79 -8.93 -6.54 -14.62
C ALA A 79 -7.92 -5.82 -13.72
N ILE A 80 -8.11 -5.85 -12.39
CA ILE A 80 -7.21 -5.21 -11.42
C ILE A 80 -5.99 -6.11 -11.22
N SER A 81 -4.82 -5.65 -11.64
CA SER A 81 -3.54 -6.30 -11.32
C SER A 81 -2.99 -5.85 -9.97
N THR A 82 -3.26 -4.60 -9.58
CA THR A 82 -2.76 -4.04 -8.32
C THR A 82 -3.79 -3.11 -7.72
N LEU A 83 -4.00 -3.26 -6.42
CA LEU A 83 -4.76 -2.33 -5.60
C LEU A 83 -3.81 -1.62 -4.64
N ALA A 84 -3.91 -0.31 -4.53
CA ALA A 84 -3.17 0.43 -3.55
C ALA A 84 -4.02 1.50 -2.86
N SER A 85 -3.59 1.91 -1.67
CA SER A 85 -4.16 3.04 -0.96
C SER A 85 -3.07 3.99 -0.48
N ILE A 86 -3.39 5.28 -0.48
CA ILE A 86 -2.55 6.37 0.02
C ILE A 86 -3.34 7.05 1.13
N SER A 87 -2.75 7.13 2.32
CA SER A 87 -3.40 7.68 3.50
C SER A 87 -2.57 8.78 4.15
N THR A 88 -3.22 9.90 4.46
CA THR A 88 -2.72 10.95 5.38
C THR A 88 -3.75 11.24 6.46
N ASP A 89 -3.42 12.22 7.30
CA ASP A 89 -4.36 12.85 8.23
C ASP A 89 -5.58 13.48 7.55
N SER A 90 -5.48 13.87 6.27
CA SER A 90 -6.49 14.69 5.60
C SER A 90 -7.11 14.06 4.35
N TYR A 91 -6.48 13.04 3.77
CA TYR A 91 -7.00 12.37 2.59
C TYR A 91 -6.77 10.86 2.61
N TYR A 92 -7.66 10.19 1.90
CA TYR A 92 -7.58 8.78 1.56
C TYR A 92 -7.82 8.66 0.06
N VAL A 93 -6.93 7.95 -0.64
CA VAL A 93 -6.99 7.75 -2.09
C VAL A 93 -6.79 6.26 -2.36
N LEU A 94 -7.62 5.73 -3.25
CA LEU A 94 -7.46 4.41 -3.83
C LEU A 94 -6.84 4.52 -5.21
N VAL A 95 -5.92 3.63 -5.51
CA VAL A 95 -5.26 3.52 -6.80
C VAL A 95 -5.44 2.10 -7.31
N PHE A 96 -6.01 1.99 -8.50
CA PHE A 96 -6.19 0.73 -9.20
C PHE A 96 -5.26 0.71 -10.41
N VAL A 97 -4.48 -0.35 -10.57
CA VAL A 97 -3.64 -0.60 -11.74
C VAL A 97 -4.11 -1.89 -12.39
N GLY A 98 -4.16 -1.91 -13.73
CA GLY A 98 -4.70 -3.05 -14.45
C GLY A 98 -4.95 -2.78 -15.93
N ASP A 99 -5.44 -3.81 -16.64
CA ASP A 99 -5.86 -3.70 -18.04
C ASP A 99 -7.34 -3.36 -18.12
N PHE A 100 -7.65 -2.11 -17.82
CA PHE A 100 -9.03 -1.65 -17.79
C PHE A 100 -9.56 -1.37 -19.20
N GLY A 101 -10.75 -1.88 -19.50
CA GLY A 101 -11.55 -1.39 -20.61
C GLY A 101 -12.01 0.06 -20.34
N LEU A 102 -11.13 1.05 -20.50
CA LEU A 102 -11.42 2.45 -20.10
C LEU A 102 -12.66 3.05 -20.79
N LYS A 103 -13.06 2.51 -21.94
CA LYS A 103 -14.32 2.88 -22.60
C LYS A 103 -15.53 2.42 -21.80
N ASP A 104 -15.46 1.23 -21.24
CA ASP A 104 -16.53 0.64 -20.43
C ASP A 104 -16.59 1.32 -19.06
N VAL A 105 -15.43 1.62 -18.45
CA VAL A 105 -15.37 2.43 -17.21
C VAL A 105 -16.02 3.80 -17.42
N ARG A 106 -15.67 4.53 -18.49
CA ARG A 106 -16.33 5.80 -18.83
C ARG A 106 -17.83 5.63 -19.08
N GLY A 107 -18.24 4.53 -19.73
CA GLY A 107 -19.64 4.19 -19.92
C GLY A 107 -20.40 4.08 -18.60
N THR A 108 -19.84 3.35 -17.63
CA THR A 108 -20.39 3.24 -16.28
C THR A 108 -20.48 4.60 -15.59
N LEU A 109 -19.42 5.41 -15.64
CA LEU A 109 -19.41 6.75 -15.02
C LEU A 109 -20.53 7.64 -15.58
N ILE A 110 -20.80 7.56 -16.88
CA ILE A 110 -21.93 8.25 -17.52
C ILE A 110 -23.28 7.71 -17.04
N GLU A 111 -23.42 6.38 -16.92
CA GLU A 111 -24.66 5.75 -16.41
C GLU A 111 -24.95 6.09 -14.95
N GLU A 112 -23.91 6.40 -14.17
CA GLU A 112 -23.99 6.84 -12.77
C GLU A 112 -24.02 8.37 -12.60
N ASP A 113 -24.31 9.12 -13.67
CA ASP A 113 -24.44 10.59 -13.67
C ASP A 113 -23.18 11.35 -13.21
N TYR A 114 -21.98 10.77 -13.36
CA TYR A 114 -20.73 11.50 -13.12
C TYR A 114 -20.55 12.60 -14.18
N VAL A 115 -20.03 13.73 -13.73
CA VAL A 115 -19.70 14.86 -14.60
C VAL A 115 -18.24 14.75 -15.03
N GLU A 116 -18.02 14.63 -16.34
CA GLU A 116 -16.70 14.70 -16.97
C GLU A 116 -16.08 16.09 -16.79
N GLY A 117 -14.79 16.12 -16.50
CA GLY A 117 -13.98 17.32 -16.38
C GLY A 117 -12.51 17.05 -16.69
N GLU A 118 -11.71 18.10 -16.57
CA GLU A 118 -10.27 18.03 -16.76
C GLU A 118 -9.57 18.86 -15.68
N TYR A 119 -8.45 18.36 -15.17
CA TYR A 119 -7.56 19.10 -14.28
C TYR A 119 -6.11 18.88 -14.69
N LEU A 120 -5.40 19.96 -15.04
CA LEU A 120 -4.00 19.91 -15.51
C LEU A 120 -3.78 18.92 -16.67
N GLY A 121 -4.75 18.82 -17.59
CA GLY A 121 -4.70 17.89 -18.72
C GLY A 121 -4.93 16.42 -18.35
N VAL A 122 -5.38 16.14 -17.13
CA VAL A 122 -5.83 14.82 -16.68
C VAL A 122 -7.35 14.80 -16.66
N GLU A 123 -7.91 13.75 -17.26
CA GLU A 123 -9.34 13.48 -17.26
C GLU A 123 -9.82 13.14 -15.84
N ILE A 124 -10.85 13.84 -15.37
CA ILE A 124 -11.49 13.59 -14.07
C ILE A 124 -12.99 13.44 -14.24
N TRP A 125 -13.60 12.63 -13.39
CA TRP A 125 -15.05 12.41 -13.33
C TRP A 125 -15.50 12.62 -11.91
N THR A 126 -16.50 13.47 -11.70
CA THR A 126 -17.01 13.79 -10.36
C THR A 126 -18.48 13.40 -10.27
N GLY A 127 -18.78 12.49 -9.35
CA GLY A 127 -20.13 12.03 -9.04
C GLY A 127 -20.67 12.66 -7.77
N ASP A 128 -21.65 11.99 -7.18
CA ASP A 128 -22.28 12.41 -5.93
C ASP A 128 -21.27 12.49 -4.77
N PHE A 129 -21.54 13.40 -3.83
CA PHE A 129 -20.72 13.62 -2.62
C PHE A 129 -19.23 13.90 -2.90
N GLU A 130 -18.91 14.51 -4.04
CA GLU A 130 -17.55 14.82 -4.49
C GLU A 130 -16.67 13.58 -4.74
N HIS A 131 -17.28 12.39 -4.83
CA HIS A 131 -16.55 11.19 -5.26
C HIS A 131 -15.96 11.43 -6.64
N THR A 132 -14.64 11.33 -6.74
CA THR A 132 -13.88 11.74 -7.91
C THR A 132 -12.98 10.61 -8.37
N VAL A 133 -13.00 10.37 -9.68
CA VAL A 133 -12.18 9.38 -10.37
C VAL A 133 -11.30 10.11 -11.39
N ALA A 134 -10.01 9.78 -11.45
CA ALA A 134 -9.09 10.27 -12.46
C ALA A 134 -8.37 9.12 -13.17
N PHE A 135 -8.04 9.36 -14.44
CA PHE A 135 -7.23 8.44 -15.25
C PHE A 135 -5.82 9.00 -15.40
N ILE A 136 -4.86 8.41 -14.69
CA ILE A 136 -3.44 8.83 -14.71
C ILE A 136 -2.62 7.69 -15.30
N ASP A 137 -2.10 7.88 -16.51
CA ASP A 137 -1.41 6.84 -17.29
C ASP A 137 -2.24 5.54 -17.40
N ASN A 138 -1.78 4.44 -16.78
CA ASN A 138 -2.45 3.15 -16.70
C ASN A 138 -3.17 2.92 -15.35
N MET A 139 -3.34 3.98 -14.55
CA MET A 139 -3.93 3.91 -13.22
C MET A 139 -5.28 4.63 -13.17
N ILE A 140 -6.19 4.07 -12.38
CA ILE A 140 -7.42 4.75 -11.97
C ILE A 140 -7.23 5.20 -10.53
N VAL A 141 -7.36 6.50 -10.28
CA VAL A 141 -7.22 7.11 -8.97
C VAL A 141 -8.59 7.57 -8.50
N SER A 142 -9.02 7.11 -7.32
CA SER A 142 -10.36 7.34 -6.78
C SER A 142 -10.32 7.87 -5.35
N SER A 143 -11.18 8.83 -5.02
CA SER A 143 -11.34 9.33 -3.65
C SER A 143 -12.70 9.99 -3.45
N TYR A 144 -13.16 10.05 -2.20
CA TYR A 144 -14.37 10.78 -1.81
C TYR A 144 -14.23 12.30 -1.84
N THR A 145 -13.06 12.83 -2.13
CA THR A 145 -12.90 14.28 -2.31
C THR A 145 -12.10 14.58 -3.56
N THR A 146 -12.59 15.55 -4.33
CA THR A 146 -11.92 16.04 -5.54
C THR A 146 -10.51 16.57 -5.23
N ASP A 147 -10.32 17.19 -4.06
CA ASP A 147 -9.03 17.76 -3.67
C ASP A 147 -7.95 16.70 -3.48
N SER A 148 -8.30 15.51 -2.99
CA SER A 148 -7.35 14.38 -2.86
C SER A 148 -6.85 13.90 -4.22
N VAL A 149 -7.78 13.71 -5.16
CA VAL A 149 -7.43 13.31 -6.53
C VAL A 149 -6.57 14.37 -7.22
N LYS A 150 -6.92 15.65 -7.03
CA LYS A 150 -6.13 16.77 -7.57
C LYS A 150 -4.73 16.83 -6.97
N ALA A 151 -4.53 16.47 -5.71
CA ALA A 151 -3.20 16.39 -5.10
C ALA A 151 -2.33 15.35 -5.81
N CYS A 152 -2.84 14.13 -6.03
CA CYS A 152 -2.14 13.11 -6.81
C CYS A 152 -1.80 13.58 -8.23
N ILE A 153 -2.72 14.32 -8.88
CA ILE A 153 -2.48 14.88 -10.22
C ILE A 153 -1.35 15.92 -10.19
N ARG A 154 -1.31 16.84 -9.22
CA ARG A 154 -0.25 17.86 -9.11
C ARG A 154 1.13 17.22 -8.97
N ILE A 155 1.23 16.17 -8.15
CA ILE A 155 2.48 15.42 -7.95
C ILE A 155 2.87 14.70 -9.23
N HIS A 156 1.93 14.01 -9.89
CA HIS A 156 2.18 13.38 -11.19
C HIS A 156 2.64 14.40 -12.26
N LYS A 157 2.17 15.65 -12.19
CA LYS A 157 2.63 16.75 -13.05
C LYS A 157 3.92 17.43 -12.57
N ASN A 158 4.57 16.92 -11.52
CA ASN A 158 5.79 17.46 -10.91
C ASN A 158 5.62 18.90 -10.37
N GLU A 159 4.40 19.29 -9.96
CA GLU A 159 4.16 20.57 -9.30
C GLU A 159 4.45 20.52 -7.79
N GLU A 160 4.37 19.32 -7.19
CA GLU A 160 4.60 19.04 -5.77
C GLU A 160 5.51 17.80 -5.64
N PRO A 161 6.36 17.71 -4.59
CA PRO A 161 7.18 16.53 -4.33
C PRO A 161 6.32 15.33 -3.93
N SER A 162 6.77 14.15 -4.31
CA SER A 162 6.16 12.88 -3.94
C SER A 162 6.79 12.27 -2.69
N MET A 163 6.10 11.31 -2.07
CA MET A 163 6.65 10.48 -0.99
C MET A 163 7.93 9.76 -1.42
N TYR A 164 8.06 9.38 -2.70
CA TYR A 164 9.27 8.74 -3.23
C TYR A 164 10.44 9.72 -3.42
N ASP A 165 10.20 11.03 -3.46
CA ASP A 165 11.27 12.04 -3.50
C ASP A 165 11.91 12.26 -2.12
N ASN A 166 11.27 11.78 -1.04
CA ASN A 166 11.85 11.75 0.30
C ASN A 166 12.93 10.67 0.39
N GLU A 167 14.16 11.08 0.71
CA GLU A 167 15.32 10.18 0.75
C GLU A 167 15.22 9.08 1.83
N ASP A 168 14.56 9.35 2.96
CA ASP A 168 14.36 8.34 4.01
C ASP A 168 13.41 7.24 3.50
N MET A 169 12.27 7.63 2.92
CA MET A 169 11.29 6.71 2.33
C MET A 169 11.88 5.90 1.18
N LYS A 170 12.54 6.58 0.25
CA LYS A 170 13.20 5.94 -0.90
C LYS A 170 14.22 4.91 -0.47
N SER A 171 15.04 5.23 0.53
CA SER A 171 16.07 4.30 1.02
C SER A 171 15.52 3.03 1.65
N VAL A 172 14.30 3.07 2.19
CA VAL A 172 13.58 1.91 2.70
C VAL A 172 12.99 1.09 1.54
N VAL A 173 12.30 1.75 0.61
CA VAL A 173 11.65 1.09 -0.54
C VAL A 173 12.65 0.37 -1.43
N ASP A 174 13.81 0.98 -1.68
CA ASP A 174 14.86 0.41 -2.51
C ASP A 174 15.48 -0.88 -1.89
N LYS A 175 15.17 -1.18 -0.62
CA LYS A 175 15.59 -2.40 0.08
C LYS A 175 14.49 -3.46 0.16
N LEU A 176 13.23 -3.10 -0.07
CA LEU A 176 12.13 -4.04 -0.01
C LEU A 176 12.22 -5.03 -1.18
N PRO A 177 12.12 -6.35 -0.92
CA PRO A 177 12.01 -7.33 -1.99
C PRO A 177 10.67 -7.19 -2.72
N ALA A 178 10.60 -7.75 -3.92
CA ALA A 178 9.33 -7.90 -4.63
C ALA A 178 8.36 -8.70 -3.77
N SER A 179 7.13 -8.23 -3.65
CA SER A 179 6.19 -8.79 -2.71
C SER A 179 4.77 -8.62 -3.22
N VAL A 180 3.89 -9.29 -2.54
CA VAL A 180 2.49 -9.34 -2.91
C VAL A 180 1.64 -8.39 -2.07
N VAL A 181 2.12 -8.06 -0.88
CA VAL A 181 1.68 -6.92 -0.10
C VAL A 181 2.93 -6.15 0.27
N SER A 182 2.90 -4.84 0.06
CA SER A 182 3.92 -3.92 0.53
C SER A 182 3.24 -2.78 1.27
N VAL A 183 3.83 -2.34 2.38
CA VAL A 183 3.41 -1.17 3.14
C VAL A 183 4.62 -0.28 3.36
N VAL A 184 4.50 1.01 3.10
CA VAL A 184 5.54 2.00 3.41
C VAL A 184 4.90 3.11 4.23
N PHE A 185 5.58 3.56 5.26
CA PHE A 185 5.03 4.50 6.21
C PHE A 185 6.07 5.41 6.84
N GLY A 186 5.58 6.55 7.30
CA GLY A 186 6.37 7.59 7.96
C GLY A 186 6.53 7.41 9.46
N PRO A 187 7.17 8.38 10.12
CA PRO A 187 7.51 8.33 11.54
C PRO A 187 6.26 8.18 12.44
N ASP A 188 5.15 8.79 12.06
CA ASP A 188 3.93 8.84 12.88
C ASP A 188 3.17 7.51 12.92
N TYR A 189 3.57 6.50 12.13
CA TYR A 189 2.92 5.20 12.13
C TYR A 189 3.28 4.35 13.36
N MET A 190 4.50 4.49 13.87
CA MET A 190 4.99 3.75 15.05
C MET A 190 5.25 4.73 16.20
N SER A 191 4.23 5.00 17.03
CA SER A 191 4.35 6.01 18.09
C SER A 191 5.32 5.66 19.22
N ASP A 192 5.64 4.38 19.37
CA ASP A 192 6.46 3.87 20.47
C ASP A 192 7.94 3.71 20.08
N ILE A 193 8.27 3.85 18.78
CA ILE A 193 9.63 3.68 18.25
C ILE A 193 9.93 4.81 17.27
N GLU A 194 10.97 5.60 17.56
CA GLU A 194 11.38 6.74 16.73
C GLU A 194 12.11 6.28 15.45
N ILE A 195 11.33 5.93 14.43
CA ILE A 195 11.81 5.68 13.07
C ILE A 195 11.65 6.93 12.20
N LEU A 196 12.48 7.06 11.17
CA LEU A 196 12.30 8.08 10.11
C LEU A 196 11.39 7.59 8.99
N ALA A 197 11.46 6.29 8.67
CA ALA A 197 10.67 5.63 7.66
C ALA A 197 10.64 4.12 7.94
N GLY A 198 9.54 3.47 7.60
CA GLY A 198 9.38 2.03 7.69
C GLY A 198 8.76 1.46 6.43
N GLY A 199 9.13 0.23 6.14
CA GLY A 199 8.66 -0.49 4.97
C GLY A 199 8.52 -1.95 5.33
N ILE A 200 7.44 -2.56 4.91
CA ILE A 200 7.10 -3.95 5.18
C ILE A 200 6.70 -4.59 3.87
N CYS A 201 7.08 -5.84 3.71
CA CYS A 201 6.57 -6.68 2.66
C CYS A 201 6.24 -8.08 3.17
N VAL A 202 5.23 -8.68 2.56
CA VAL A 202 4.83 -10.06 2.80
C VAL A 202 5.04 -10.85 1.52
N GLN A 203 5.63 -12.02 1.64
CA GLN A 203 5.80 -13.01 0.59
C GLN A 203 5.27 -14.35 1.10
N ASN A 204 4.75 -15.19 0.22
CA ASN A 204 4.55 -16.60 0.51
C ASN A 204 5.52 -17.37 -0.39
N GLN A 205 6.66 -17.77 0.18
CA GLN A 205 7.69 -18.52 -0.55
C GLN A 205 7.42 -20.03 -0.54
N ASN A 206 6.55 -20.54 0.33
CA ASN A 206 6.31 -21.98 0.47
C ASN A 206 4.83 -22.32 0.71
N ARG A 207 4.10 -22.54 -0.39
CA ARG A 207 2.65 -22.83 -0.43
C ARG A 207 2.21 -24.07 0.35
N GLU A 208 3.12 -24.96 0.74
CA GLU A 208 2.76 -26.23 1.38
C GLU A 208 2.58 -26.12 2.90
N ASP A 209 3.11 -25.07 3.54
CA ASP A 209 3.24 -25.01 5.00
C ASP A 209 2.33 -23.98 5.68
N GLU A 210 1.47 -23.26 4.94
CA GLU A 210 0.61 -22.18 5.49
C GLU A 210 1.43 -21.09 6.24
N VAL A 211 2.71 -20.91 5.87
CA VAL A 211 3.65 -19.93 6.46
C VAL A 211 3.96 -18.81 5.48
N LEU A 212 4.01 -17.59 5.99
CA LEU A 212 4.35 -16.37 5.26
C LEU A 212 5.68 -15.80 5.72
N ASP A 213 6.46 -15.33 4.75
CA ASP A 213 7.67 -14.56 5.00
C ASP A 213 7.34 -13.09 5.07
N TYR A 214 7.63 -12.51 6.23
CA TYR A 214 7.57 -11.09 6.50
C TYR A 214 9.00 -10.53 6.41
N THR A 215 9.17 -9.44 5.67
CA THR A 215 10.41 -8.65 5.71
C THR A 215 10.08 -7.18 5.97
N GLY A 216 10.70 -6.62 6.99
CA GLY A 216 10.58 -5.22 7.38
C GLY A 216 11.92 -4.50 7.31
N TRP A 217 11.92 -3.26 6.84
CA TRP A 217 13.07 -2.36 6.84
C TRP A 217 12.69 -1.05 7.53
N TYR A 218 13.45 -0.69 8.55
CA TYR A 218 13.17 0.48 9.39
C TYR A 218 14.40 1.35 9.47
N ARG A 219 14.24 2.62 9.11
CA ARG A 219 15.32 3.59 9.08
C ARG A 219 15.30 4.45 10.33
N PHE A 220 16.47 4.64 10.92
CA PHE A 220 16.73 5.48 12.08
C PHE A 220 17.61 6.67 11.69
N ASP A 221 17.68 7.68 12.55
CA ASP A 221 18.52 8.86 12.33
C ASP A 221 20.02 8.53 12.39
N SER A 222 20.41 7.49 13.14
CA SER A 222 21.79 7.05 13.29
C SER A 222 21.89 5.54 13.53
N GLU A 223 23.07 4.98 13.26
CA GLU A 223 23.39 3.58 13.59
C GLU A 223 23.28 3.33 15.10
N VAL A 224 23.65 4.31 15.93
CA VAL A 224 23.52 4.20 17.40
C VAL A 224 22.05 4.11 17.81
N SER A 225 21.17 4.90 17.20
CA SER A 225 19.73 4.85 17.51
C SER A 225 19.10 3.54 17.05
N ALA A 226 19.55 3.00 15.91
CA ALA A 226 19.14 1.67 15.46
C ALA A 226 19.65 0.55 16.39
N GLU A 227 20.88 0.66 16.90
CA GLU A 227 21.42 -0.25 17.91
C GLU A 227 20.63 -0.20 19.21
N ASP A 228 20.35 1.00 19.73
CA ASP A 228 19.62 1.20 20.97
C ASP A 228 18.16 0.71 20.87
N ALA A 229 17.55 0.81 19.69
CA ALA A 229 16.17 0.38 19.45
C ALA A 229 16.03 -1.14 19.20
N MET A 230 17.12 -1.86 18.88
CA MET A 230 17.05 -3.23 18.34
C MET A 230 16.28 -4.22 19.22
N GLU A 231 16.59 -4.26 20.52
CA GLU A 231 15.97 -5.22 21.46
C GLU A 231 14.48 -4.93 21.63
N ASP A 232 14.13 -3.65 21.86
CA ASP A 232 12.74 -3.20 21.98
C ASP A 232 11.95 -3.46 20.67
N PHE A 233 12.61 -3.30 19.52
CA PHE A 233 12.02 -3.53 18.21
C PHE A 233 11.72 -5.01 17.96
N GLU A 234 12.68 -5.90 18.23
CA GLU A 234 12.49 -7.34 18.04
C GLU A 234 11.36 -7.86 18.94
N ASP A 235 11.33 -7.44 20.22
CA ASP A 235 10.28 -7.82 21.15
C ASP A 235 8.91 -7.31 20.73
N TYR A 236 8.82 -6.05 20.27
CA TYR A 236 7.60 -5.47 19.72
C TYR A 236 7.09 -6.28 18.53
N MET A 237 7.94 -6.55 17.55
CA MET A 237 7.57 -7.27 16.33
C MET A 237 7.18 -8.72 16.61
N ARG A 238 7.84 -9.39 17.56
CA ARG A 238 7.49 -10.75 17.98
C ARG A 238 6.08 -10.82 18.56
N ILE A 239 5.67 -9.80 19.32
CA ILE A 239 4.33 -9.71 19.91
C ILE A 239 3.28 -9.34 18.86
N GLU A 240 3.57 -8.36 18.02
CA GLU A 240 2.59 -7.87 17.03
C GLU A 240 2.33 -8.87 15.90
N LEU A 241 3.35 -9.63 15.48
CA LEU A 241 3.22 -10.60 14.39
C LEU A 241 2.78 -12.00 14.84
N ASP A 242 2.86 -12.30 16.14
CA ASP A 242 2.73 -13.67 16.66
C ASP A 242 3.62 -14.68 15.88
N ALA A 243 4.85 -14.26 15.59
CA ALA A 243 5.71 -14.94 14.62
C ALA A 243 6.24 -16.30 15.12
N ILE A 244 6.29 -17.29 14.22
CA ILE A 244 6.92 -18.60 14.41
C ILE A 244 8.42 -18.40 14.67
N SER A 245 9.03 -17.58 13.82
CA SER A 245 10.43 -17.21 13.90
C SER A 245 10.59 -15.74 13.56
N ILE A 246 11.56 -15.10 14.21
CA ILE A 246 11.93 -13.71 13.94
C ILE A 246 13.44 -13.58 14.05
N ASN A 247 14.01 -12.82 13.12
CA ASN A 247 15.41 -12.45 13.08
C ASN A 247 15.50 -10.95 12.83
N ALA A 248 16.19 -10.26 13.73
CA ALA A 248 16.50 -8.84 13.57
C ALA A 248 17.98 -8.67 13.23
N HIS A 249 18.26 -7.86 12.22
CA HIS A 249 19.61 -7.57 11.74
C HIS A 249 19.86 -6.07 11.64
N LEU A 250 20.96 -5.62 12.26
CA LEU A 250 21.44 -4.25 12.11
C LEU A 250 22.21 -4.09 10.80
N SER A 251 21.85 -3.09 10.00
CA SER A 251 22.56 -2.70 8.78
C SER A 251 22.79 -1.19 8.75
N GLY A 252 23.72 -0.70 9.58
CA GLY A 252 24.01 0.73 9.72
C GLY A 252 22.83 1.47 10.37
N GLN A 253 22.28 2.48 9.69
CA GLN A 253 21.09 3.23 10.15
C GLN A 253 19.77 2.45 9.99
N PHE A 254 19.82 1.14 9.77
CA PHE A 254 18.65 0.34 9.49
C PHE A 254 18.56 -0.88 10.40
N ILE A 255 17.33 -1.22 10.76
CA ILE A 255 16.96 -2.54 11.26
C ILE A 255 16.21 -3.26 10.15
N GLU A 256 16.68 -4.45 9.80
CA GLU A 256 15.97 -5.43 8.98
C GLU A 256 15.32 -6.46 9.90
N ILE A 257 14.03 -6.72 9.71
CA ILE A 257 13.29 -7.79 10.38
C ILE A 257 12.91 -8.82 9.33
N ALA A 258 13.28 -10.07 9.54
CA ALA A 258 12.76 -11.21 8.80
C ALA A 258 11.99 -12.11 9.75
N ALA A 259 10.75 -12.46 9.42
CA ALA A 259 9.92 -13.30 10.27
C ALA A 259 9.08 -14.28 9.45
N GLU A 260 8.76 -15.43 10.06
CA GLU A 260 7.82 -16.42 9.54
C GLU A 260 6.54 -16.35 10.37
N VAL A 261 5.38 -16.27 9.72
CA VAL A 261 4.07 -16.12 10.37
C VAL A 261 3.09 -17.16 9.83
N GLU A 262 2.33 -17.85 10.70
CA GLU A 262 1.28 -18.79 10.28
C GLU A 262 0.05 -18.04 9.73
N LEU A 263 -0.60 -18.63 8.73
CA LEU A 263 -1.91 -18.15 8.28
C LEU A 263 -2.94 -18.32 9.40
N PRO A 264 -3.81 -17.31 9.65
CA PRO A 264 -4.89 -17.47 10.62
C PRO A 264 -5.86 -18.57 10.17
N GLU A 265 -6.24 -19.47 11.08
CA GLU A 265 -7.34 -20.42 10.83
C GLU A 265 -8.68 -19.65 10.72
N TYR A 266 -9.38 -19.76 9.59
CA TYR A 266 -10.71 -19.15 9.33
C TYR A 266 -11.86 -20.17 9.29
#